data_AF-A0A8T5JAW8-F1
#
_entry.id   AF-A0A8T5JAW8-F1
#
_cell.length_a   1.000
_cell.length_b   1.000
_cell.length_c   1.000
_cell.angle_alpha   90.00
_cell.angle_beta   90.00
_cell.angle_gamma   90.00
#
_symmetry.space_group_name_H-M   'P 1'
#
loop_
_entity.id
_entity.type
_entity.pdbx_description
1 polymer ?
#
loop_
_entity_poly.entity_id
_entity_poly.type
_entity_poly.pdbx_seq_one_letter_code
_entity_poly.pdbx_strand_id
1 'polypeptide(L)'
;MKKKITLEKIVNLLIYRANCTARFFFFKMFPYKKLNLSNFLRSISNLEYLVIKTEVPYMPKTFPKEYPAGMDLDIITTPKDFNQLINKTLEFAKKSPHFKLKILRNNKNILICFMFLGHMHYQIDITSSIDLLGKEFIKSSISERKSFKGTYIPSEKHELIYRIYELNKGKTKKHHKDYILSHIKNLDLKLIKSNELKEFIKQI
;
A
#
# COMPACT_ATOMS: atom_id res chain seq x y z
N MET A 1 -31.09 -29.68 20.16
CA MET A 1 -30.80 -29.18 18.79
C MET A 1 -29.28 -29.13 18.55
N LYS A 2 -28.72 -29.94 17.64
CA LYS A 2 -27.29 -29.85 17.26
C LYS A 2 -27.12 -28.66 16.29
N LYS A 3 -26.37 -27.62 16.69
CA LYS A 3 -26.02 -26.51 15.78
C LYS A 3 -25.11 -27.04 14.67
N LYS A 4 -25.57 -27.04 13.42
CA LYS A 4 -24.76 -27.42 12.25
C LYS A 4 -23.63 -26.40 12.11
N ILE A 5 -22.39 -26.84 12.25
CA ILE A 5 -21.22 -25.99 11.97
C ILE A 5 -21.09 -25.92 10.45
N THR A 6 -21.11 -24.72 9.90
CA THR A 6 -20.90 -24.50 8.46
C THR A 6 -19.41 -24.58 8.13
N LEU A 7 -19.05 -25.00 6.91
CA LEU A 7 -17.66 -25.00 6.43
C LEU A 7 -17.01 -23.62 6.62
N GLU A 8 -17.78 -22.56 6.38
CA GLU A 8 -17.37 -21.17 6.63
C GLU A 8 -16.95 -20.92 8.09
N LYS A 9 -17.69 -21.46 9.07
CA LYS A 9 -17.33 -21.33 10.49
C LYS A 9 -16.06 -22.09 10.84
N ILE A 10 -15.85 -23.29 10.27
CA ILE A 10 -14.61 -24.07 10.46
C ILE A 10 -13.43 -23.31 9.86
N VAL A 11 -13.58 -22.82 8.64
CA VAL A 11 -12.61 -22.01 7.92
C VAL A 11 -12.24 -20.75 8.72
N ASN A 12 -13.21 -19.98 9.18
CA ASN A 12 -12.95 -18.77 9.97
C ASN A 12 -12.23 -19.08 11.29
N LEU A 13 -12.54 -20.22 11.94
CA LEU A 13 -11.84 -20.66 13.15
C LEU A 13 -10.37 -21.01 12.87
N LEU A 14 -10.10 -21.66 11.74
CA LEU A 14 -8.74 -22.01 11.31
C LEU A 14 -7.93 -20.75 10.94
N ILE A 15 -8.52 -19.78 10.22
CA ILE A 15 -7.85 -18.53 9.85
C ILE A 15 -7.61 -17.64 11.08
N TYR A 16 -8.55 -17.62 12.02
CA TYR A 16 -8.42 -16.84 13.26
C TYR A 16 -7.23 -17.32 14.10
N ARG A 17 -7.01 -18.64 14.16
CA ARG A 17 -5.90 -19.26 14.91
C ARG A 17 -4.60 -19.37 14.12
N ALA A 18 -4.65 -19.18 12.81
CA ALA A 18 -3.49 -19.21 11.92
C ALA A 18 -2.59 -17.98 12.14
N ASN A 19 -1.29 -18.22 12.31
CA ASN A 19 -0.27 -17.19 12.13
C ASN A 19 -0.26 -16.70 10.67
N CYS A 20 0.47 -15.60 10.37
CA CYS A 20 0.51 -14.99 9.04
C CYS A 20 0.83 -16.00 7.92
N THR A 21 1.68 -16.99 8.20
CA THR A 21 2.04 -18.07 7.28
C THR A 21 0.85 -18.94 6.90
N ALA A 22 0.05 -19.38 7.88
CA ALA A 22 -1.13 -20.20 7.61
C ALA A 22 -2.25 -19.43 6.91
N ARG A 23 -2.36 -18.10 7.10
CA ARG A 23 -3.27 -17.26 6.27
C ARG A 23 -2.84 -17.22 4.81
N PHE A 24 -1.54 -17.13 4.54
CA PHE A 24 -1.01 -17.17 3.17
C PHE A 24 -1.30 -18.51 2.49
N PHE A 25 -1.10 -19.63 3.19
CA PHE A 25 -1.49 -20.96 2.69
C PHE A 25 -3.00 -21.07 2.46
N PHE A 26 -3.80 -20.52 3.37
CA PHE A 26 -5.26 -20.48 3.22
C PHE A 26 -5.66 -19.79 1.92
N PHE A 27 -5.13 -18.59 1.64
CA PHE A 27 -5.39 -17.91 0.37
C PHE A 27 -4.90 -18.73 -0.83
N LYS A 28 -3.78 -19.46 -0.75
CA LYS A 28 -3.32 -20.34 -1.83
C LYS A 28 -4.23 -21.56 -2.09
N MET A 29 -4.89 -22.09 -1.07
CA MET A 29 -5.66 -23.34 -1.16
C MET A 29 -7.07 -23.17 -1.75
N PHE A 30 -7.66 -21.98 -1.64
CA PHE A 30 -8.93 -21.68 -2.29
C PHE A 30 -8.66 -21.11 -3.69
N PRO A 31 -9.49 -21.40 -4.70
CA PRO A 31 -9.42 -20.71 -6.00
C PRO A 31 -9.84 -19.25 -5.82
N TYR A 32 -8.96 -18.45 -5.21
CA TYR A 32 -9.22 -17.07 -4.88
C TYR A 32 -9.25 -16.24 -6.15
N LYS A 33 -10.34 -15.49 -6.33
CA LYS A 33 -10.46 -14.55 -7.44
C LYS A 33 -9.42 -13.46 -7.23
N LYS A 34 -8.50 -13.29 -8.18
CA LYS A 34 -7.46 -12.26 -8.09
C LYS A 34 -8.01 -10.92 -8.58
N LEU A 35 -7.73 -9.87 -7.81
CA LEU A 35 -7.74 -8.50 -8.31
C LEU A 35 -6.79 -8.36 -9.51
N ASN A 36 -7.24 -7.68 -10.57
CA ASN A 36 -6.40 -7.39 -11.73
C ASN A 36 -5.71 -6.04 -11.56
N LEU A 37 -4.69 -5.99 -10.68
CA LEU A 37 -3.96 -4.77 -10.36
C LEU A 37 -3.24 -4.18 -11.57
N SER A 38 -2.74 -5.01 -12.50
CA SER A 38 -2.13 -4.53 -13.74
C SER A 38 -3.10 -3.70 -14.60
N ASN A 39 -4.36 -4.11 -14.69
CA ASN A 39 -5.37 -3.32 -15.42
C ASN A 39 -5.78 -2.07 -14.65
N PHE A 40 -5.87 -2.14 -13.31
CA PHE A 40 -6.14 -0.97 -12.48
C PHE A 40 -5.05 0.09 -12.62
N LEU A 41 -3.78 -0.25 -12.42
CA LEU A 41 -2.66 0.68 -12.50
C LEU A 41 -2.54 1.29 -13.91
N ARG A 42 -2.81 0.51 -14.95
CA ARG A 42 -2.89 1.03 -16.32
C ARG A 42 -4.04 2.02 -16.52
N SER A 43 -5.17 1.82 -15.85
CA SER A 43 -6.34 2.71 -15.96
C SER A 43 -6.17 4.08 -15.28
N ILE A 44 -5.14 4.22 -14.45
CA ILE A 44 -4.78 5.46 -13.75
C ILE A 44 -3.44 6.03 -14.23
N SER A 45 -2.84 5.47 -15.29
CA SER A 45 -1.48 5.81 -15.76
C SER A 45 -1.33 7.25 -16.23
N ASN A 46 -2.43 7.91 -16.60
CA ASN A 46 -2.46 9.30 -17.01
C ASN A 46 -2.61 10.28 -15.82
N LEU A 47 -2.70 9.79 -14.58
CA LEU A 47 -2.81 10.61 -13.38
C LEU A 47 -1.44 10.84 -12.72
N GLU A 48 -1.36 11.89 -11.92
CA GLU A 48 -0.22 12.22 -11.07
C GLU A 48 -0.24 11.35 -9.81
N TYR A 49 0.35 10.16 -9.90
CA TYR A 49 0.49 9.24 -8.78
C TYR A 49 1.82 8.49 -8.77
N LEU A 50 2.11 7.87 -7.63
CA LEU A 50 3.18 6.90 -7.47
C LEU A 50 2.78 5.84 -6.43
N VAL A 51 3.34 4.64 -6.58
CA VAL A 51 3.22 3.54 -5.62
C VAL A 51 4.48 3.52 -4.77
N ILE A 52 4.36 3.67 -3.46
CA ILE A 52 5.49 3.62 -2.52
C ILE A 52 5.64 2.21 -1.93
N LYS A 53 6.78 1.94 -1.27
CA LYS A 53 6.99 0.71 -0.52
C LYS A 53 6.89 -0.57 -1.37
N THR A 54 7.23 -0.47 -2.65
CA THR A 54 7.22 -1.63 -3.56
C THR A 54 8.41 -2.58 -3.32
N GLU A 55 9.49 -2.08 -2.74
CA GLU A 55 10.68 -2.86 -2.40
C GLU A 55 10.58 -3.39 -0.95
N VAL A 56 9.81 -4.45 -0.77
CA VAL A 56 9.64 -5.13 0.52
C VAL A 56 9.80 -6.65 0.36
N PRO A 57 10.29 -7.38 1.38
CA PRO A 57 10.67 -8.79 1.22
C PRO A 57 9.55 -9.73 0.73
N TYR A 58 8.30 -9.41 1.03
CA TYR A 58 7.13 -10.21 0.66
C TYR A 58 6.49 -9.77 -0.68
N MET A 59 6.98 -8.72 -1.33
CA MET A 59 6.46 -8.28 -2.62
C MET A 59 6.97 -9.21 -3.74
N PRO A 60 6.09 -9.81 -4.56
CA PRO A 60 6.52 -10.64 -5.67
C PRO A 60 7.34 -9.86 -6.69
N LYS A 61 8.40 -10.48 -7.24
CA LYS A 61 9.19 -9.90 -8.35
C LYS A 61 8.35 -9.63 -9.60
N THR A 62 7.19 -10.25 -9.73
CA THR A 62 6.23 -10.15 -10.84
C THR A 62 5.16 -9.07 -10.62
N PHE A 63 5.20 -8.33 -9.51
CA PHE A 63 4.28 -7.21 -9.26
C PHE A 63 4.25 -6.21 -10.43
N PRO A 64 3.07 -5.72 -10.87
CA PRO A 64 1.73 -5.87 -10.28
C PRO A 64 0.92 -7.09 -10.77
N LYS A 65 1.50 -7.96 -11.61
CA LYS A 65 0.81 -9.18 -12.11
C LYS A 65 0.48 -10.13 -10.95
N GLU A 66 1.40 -10.24 -10.00
CA GLU A 66 1.17 -10.93 -8.73
C GLU A 66 1.34 -9.94 -7.59
N TYR A 67 0.58 -10.14 -6.54
CA TYR A 67 0.64 -9.31 -5.34
C TYR A 67 0.42 -10.20 -4.10
N PRO A 68 0.92 -9.79 -2.94
CA PRO A 68 0.74 -10.54 -1.71
C PRO A 68 -0.68 -10.31 -1.18
N ALA A 69 -1.40 -11.39 -0.90
CA ALA A 69 -2.69 -11.32 -0.21
C ALA A 69 -2.50 -10.87 1.25
N GLY A 70 -3.48 -10.16 1.79
CA GLY A 70 -3.46 -9.58 3.13
C GLY A 70 -2.54 -8.38 3.30
N MET A 71 -2.09 -7.76 2.20
CA MET A 71 -1.21 -6.60 2.20
C MET A 71 -1.89 -5.38 1.57
N ASP A 72 -1.19 -4.25 1.62
CA ASP A 72 -1.66 -2.95 1.17
C ASP A 72 -0.90 -2.50 -0.09
N LEU A 73 -1.57 -1.67 -0.90
CA LEU A 73 -1.01 -0.89 -1.98
C LEU A 73 -1.09 0.58 -1.61
N ASP A 74 0.05 1.16 -1.25
CA ASP A 74 0.14 2.56 -0.87
C ASP A 74 0.37 3.43 -2.10
N ILE A 75 -0.59 4.31 -2.40
CA ILE A 75 -0.57 5.23 -3.53
C ILE A 75 -0.54 6.66 -3.01
N ILE A 76 0.46 7.43 -3.47
CA ILE A 76 0.52 8.88 -3.25
C ILE A 76 0.12 9.58 -4.52
N THR A 77 -0.67 10.64 -4.40
CA THR A 77 -1.14 11.46 -5.53
C THR A 77 -1.13 12.94 -5.19
N THR A 78 -1.23 13.81 -6.18
CA THR A 78 -1.45 15.24 -5.92
C THR A 78 -2.91 15.49 -5.51
N PRO A 79 -3.19 16.58 -4.76
CA PRO A 79 -4.56 16.98 -4.46
C PRO A 79 -5.45 17.19 -5.70
N LYS A 80 -4.83 17.55 -6.84
CA LYS A 80 -5.50 17.77 -8.12
C LYS A 80 -6.18 16.48 -8.63
N ASP A 81 -5.46 15.36 -8.62
CA ASP A 81 -5.94 14.09 -9.19
C ASP A 81 -6.60 13.17 -8.16
N PHE A 82 -6.61 13.56 -6.88
CA PHE A 82 -7.08 12.72 -5.77
C PHE A 82 -8.50 12.18 -5.97
N ASN A 83 -9.47 13.04 -6.30
CA ASN A 83 -10.86 12.61 -6.50
C ASN A 83 -11.01 11.70 -7.74
N GLN A 84 -10.27 11.97 -8.81
CA GLN A 84 -10.31 11.15 -10.03
C GLN A 84 -9.72 9.76 -9.76
N LEU A 85 -8.61 9.69 -9.04
CA LEU A 85 -7.98 8.44 -8.63
C LEU A 85 -8.90 7.62 -7.70
N ILE A 86 -9.59 8.27 -6.76
CA ILE A 86 -10.64 7.63 -5.93
C ILE A 86 -11.71 7.00 -6.81
N ASN A 87 -12.27 7.76 -7.76
CA ASN A 87 -13.34 7.28 -8.63
C ASN A 87 -12.90 6.06 -9.45
N LYS A 88 -11.70 6.10 -10.04
CA LYS A 88 -11.12 4.96 -10.77
C LYS A 88 -10.93 3.73 -9.89
N THR A 89 -10.53 3.94 -8.64
CA THR A 89 -10.33 2.85 -7.68
C THR A 89 -11.65 2.23 -7.24
N LEU A 90 -12.69 3.06 -7.05
CA LEU A 90 -14.05 2.57 -6.75
C LEU A 90 -14.68 1.85 -7.96
N GLU A 91 -14.47 2.33 -9.19
CA GLU A 91 -14.88 1.63 -10.42
C GLU A 91 -14.20 0.26 -10.52
N PHE A 92 -12.91 0.20 -10.26
CA PHE A 92 -12.16 -1.05 -10.19
C PHE A 92 -12.70 -1.99 -9.11
N ALA A 93 -13.00 -1.45 -7.92
CA ALA A 93 -13.53 -2.23 -6.81
C ALA A 93 -14.90 -2.83 -7.13
N LYS A 94 -15.79 -2.07 -7.78
CA LYS A 94 -17.12 -2.53 -8.23
C LYS A 94 -17.04 -3.67 -9.25
N LYS A 95 -15.99 -3.72 -10.08
CA LYS A 95 -15.74 -4.82 -11.03
C LYS A 95 -15.27 -6.12 -10.36
N SER A 96 -15.12 -6.11 -9.04
CA SER A 96 -14.65 -7.25 -8.25
C SER A 96 -15.74 -7.71 -7.24
N PRO A 97 -16.93 -8.16 -7.71
CA PRO A 97 -18.11 -8.40 -6.87
C PRO A 97 -17.94 -9.55 -5.85
N HIS A 98 -16.89 -10.35 -6.00
CA HIS A 98 -16.56 -11.44 -5.08
C HIS A 98 -15.96 -10.97 -3.75
N PHE A 99 -15.64 -9.67 -3.63
CA PHE A 99 -15.14 -9.06 -2.40
C PHE A 99 -16.21 -8.17 -1.78
N LYS A 100 -16.36 -8.28 -0.46
CA LYS A 100 -17.06 -7.26 0.32
C LYS A 100 -16.13 -6.05 0.45
N LEU A 101 -16.62 -4.86 0.14
CA LEU A 101 -15.83 -3.64 0.26
C LEU A 101 -15.99 -3.03 1.65
N LYS A 102 -14.89 -2.59 2.25
CA LYS A 102 -14.87 -1.68 3.41
C LYS A 102 -14.13 -0.42 2.99
N ILE A 103 -14.79 0.72 3.10
CA ILE A 103 -14.25 2.02 2.66
C ILE A 103 -14.15 2.93 3.88
N LEU A 104 -12.97 3.50 4.09
CA LEU A 104 -12.71 4.51 5.13
C LEU A 104 -12.16 5.75 4.44
N ARG A 105 -12.77 6.92 4.66
CA ARG A 105 -12.37 8.16 3.97
C ARG A 105 -12.24 9.30 4.96
N ASN A 106 -11.22 10.13 4.76
CA ASN A 106 -11.12 11.47 5.31
C ASN A 106 -10.73 12.47 4.20
N ASN A 107 -10.43 13.72 4.57
CA ASN A 107 -10.14 14.78 3.60
C ASN A 107 -8.85 14.57 2.79
N LYS A 108 -7.89 13.80 3.31
CA LYS A 108 -6.54 13.63 2.74
C LYS A 108 -6.24 12.20 2.28
N ASN A 109 -7.06 11.24 2.72
CA ASN A 109 -6.79 9.82 2.60
C ASN A 109 -8.09 9.03 2.38
N ILE A 110 -8.00 7.96 1.59
CA ILE A 110 -9.02 6.92 1.51
C ILE A 110 -8.38 5.53 1.59
N LEU A 111 -9.04 4.62 2.29
CA LEU A 111 -8.70 3.21 2.36
C LEU A 111 -9.84 2.42 1.72
N ILE A 112 -9.53 1.62 0.70
CA ILE A 112 -10.47 0.72 0.05
C ILE A 112 -10.00 -0.71 0.30
N CYS A 113 -10.62 -1.39 1.26
CA CYS A 113 -10.30 -2.76 1.65
C CYS A 113 -11.21 -3.75 0.93
N PHE A 114 -10.59 -4.71 0.25
CA PHE A 114 -11.24 -5.87 -0.36
C PHE A 114 -11.28 -7.00 0.68
N MET A 115 -12.47 -7.33 1.17
CA MET A 115 -12.68 -8.36 2.19
C MET A 115 -13.18 -9.65 1.53
N PHE A 116 -12.57 -10.78 1.89
CA PHE A 116 -12.96 -12.11 1.43
C PHE A 116 -13.12 -13.03 2.64
N LEU A 117 -14.28 -13.68 2.78
CA LEU A 117 -14.61 -14.55 3.92
C LEU A 117 -14.30 -13.90 5.29
N GLY A 118 -14.60 -12.61 5.45
CA GLY A 118 -14.35 -11.88 6.70
C GLY A 118 -12.90 -11.42 6.93
N HIS A 119 -11.96 -11.75 6.05
CA HIS A 119 -10.55 -11.35 6.15
C HIS A 119 -10.18 -10.34 5.08
N MET A 120 -9.20 -9.47 5.38
CA MET A 120 -8.67 -8.52 4.40
C MET A 120 -7.86 -9.29 3.35
N HIS A 121 -8.31 -9.23 2.10
CA HIS A 121 -7.59 -9.79 0.95
C HIS A 121 -6.57 -8.80 0.41
N TYR A 122 -6.95 -7.54 0.27
CA TYR A 122 -6.06 -6.49 -0.21
C TYR A 122 -6.60 -5.12 0.20
N GLN A 123 -5.73 -4.14 0.40
CA GLN A 123 -6.13 -2.76 0.64
C GLN A 123 -5.47 -1.84 -0.38
N ILE A 124 -6.21 -0.86 -0.89
CA ILE A 124 -5.63 0.26 -1.64
C ILE A 124 -5.74 1.50 -0.76
N ASP A 125 -4.60 2.03 -0.33
CA ASP A 125 -4.46 3.23 0.50
C ASP A 125 -4.04 4.39 -0.41
N ILE A 126 -4.91 5.39 -0.58
CA ILE A 126 -4.65 6.54 -1.45
C ILE A 126 -4.53 7.78 -0.58
N THR A 127 -3.39 8.46 -0.67
CA THR A 127 -3.07 9.64 0.13
C THR A 127 -2.67 10.81 -0.76
N SER A 128 -3.30 11.97 -0.59
CA SER A 128 -2.96 13.21 -1.31
C SER A 128 -2.10 14.19 -0.52
N SER A 129 -1.91 13.93 0.78
CA SER A 129 -1.17 14.77 1.70
C SER A 129 -0.59 13.90 2.80
N ILE A 130 0.72 14.04 3.04
CA ILE A 130 1.42 13.42 4.16
C ILE A 130 1.90 14.52 5.08
N ASP A 131 1.54 14.44 6.34
CA ASP A 131 1.99 15.39 7.35
C ASP A 131 3.53 15.37 7.44
N LEU A 132 4.16 16.50 7.81
CA LEU A 132 5.62 16.71 7.86
C LEU A 132 6.37 16.73 6.51
N LEU A 133 5.88 16.08 5.45
CA LEU A 133 6.54 16.09 4.14
C LEU A 133 6.13 17.30 3.29
N GLY A 134 4.87 17.73 3.41
CA GLY A 134 4.36 18.91 2.71
C GLY A 134 4.09 18.69 1.21
N LYS A 135 3.37 19.63 0.60
CA LYS A 135 2.89 19.51 -0.80
C LYS A 135 4.03 19.53 -1.83
N GLU A 136 5.06 20.33 -1.60
CA GLU A 136 6.18 20.49 -2.53
C GLU A 136 7.02 19.21 -2.64
N PHE A 137 7.18 18.48 -1.53
CA PHE A 137 7.81 17.16 -1.55
C PHE A 137 7.02 16.17 -2.41
N ILE A 138 5.69 16.12 -2.25
CA ILE A 138 4.84 15.21 -3.04
C ILE A 138 4.93 15.55 -4.54
N LYS A 139 4.87 16.84 -4.90
CA LYS A 139 5.04 17.28 -6.29
C LYS A 139 6.39 16.86 -6.87
N SER A 140 7.48 17.11 -6.14
CA SER A 140 8.84 16.72 -6.53
C SER A 140 8.98 15.21 -6.72
N SER A 141 8.44 14.43 -5.78
CA SER A 141 8.43 12.96 -5.82
C SER A 141 7.69 12.42 -7.03
N ILE A 142 6.55 13.03 -7.38
CA ILE A 142 5.77 12.68 -8.57
C ILE A 142 6.51 13.13 -9.84
N SER A 143 7.12 14.31 -9.90
CA SER A 143 7.85 14.75 -11.11
C SER A 143 9.07 13.89 -11.40
N GLU A 144 9.72 13.35 -10.36
CA GLU A 144 10.90 12.48 -10.50
C GLU A 144 10.58 10.97 -10.45
N ARG A 145 9.29 10.60 -10.56
CA ARG A 145 8.87 9.19 -10.49
C ARG A 145 9.49 8.37 -11.62
N LYS A 146 9.79 7.10 -11.32
CA LYS A 146 10.32 6.14 -12.28
C LYS A 146 9.22 5.22 -12.78
N SER A 147 9.24 4.89 -14.07
CA SER A 147 8.38 3.84 -14.62
C SER A 147 8.87 2.47 -14.13
N PHE A 148 7.96 1.64 -13.63
CA PHE A 148 8.23 0.30 -13.13
C PHE A 148 7.08 -0.62 -13.48
N LYS A 149 7.28 -1.52 -14.45
CA LYS A 149 6.34 -2.61 -14.80
C LYS A 149 4.88 -2.14 -15.01
N GLY A 150 4.71 -1.02 -15.69
CA GLY A 150 3.38 -0.46 -15.99
C GLY A 150 2.74 0.33 -14.85
N THR A 151 3.52 0.71 -13.83
CA THR A 151 3.14 1.70 -12.82
C THR A 151 4.28 2.70 -12.59
N TYR A 152 4.07 3.68 -11.73
CA TYR A 152 5.11 4.60 -11.29
C TYR A 152 5.50 4.35 -9.84
N ILE A 153 6.80 4.45 -9.55
CA ILE A 153 7.37 4.35 -8.21
C ILE A 153 8.23 5.60 -7.93
N PRO A 154 8.46 5.99 -6.67
CA PRO A 154 9.34 7.11 -6.36
C PRO A 154 10.79 6.82 -6.78
N SER A 155 11.58 7.88 -6.95
CA SER A 155 13.04 7.72 -6.98
C SER A 155 13.55 7.31 -5.60
N GLU A 156 14.74 6.70 -5.55
CA GLU A 156 15.26 6.09 -4.32
C GLU A 156 15.37 7.08 -3.15
N LYS A 157 15.84 8.31 -3.41
CA LYS A 157 15.89 9.38 -2.41
C LYS A 157 14.51 9.74 -1.84
N HIS A 158 13.44 9.66 -2.64
CA HIS A 158 12.08 9.93 -2.18
C HIS A 158 11.49 8.73 -1.43
N GLU A 159 11.72 7.50 -1.90
CA GLU A 159 11.34 6.26 -1.19
C GLU A 159 11.94 6.20 0.21
N LEU A 160 13.22 6.59 0.33
CA LEU A 160 13.93 6.69 1.60
C LEU A 160 13.21 7.64 2.58
N ILE A 161 12.82 8.83 2.11
CA ILE A 161 12.12 9.82 2.93
C ILE A 161 10.72 9.31 3.35
N TYR A 162 9.97 8.64 2.46
CA TYR A 162 8.70 8.01 2.84
C TYR A 162 8.88 6.96 3.95
N ARG A 163 9.95 6.17 3.89
CA ARG A 163 10.24 5.15 4.91
C ARG A 163 10.71 5.74 6.23
N ILE A 164 11.53 6.78 6.21
CA ILE A 164 11.92 7.54 7.41
C ILE A 164 10.68 8.14 8.07
N TYR A 165 9.79 8.76 7.30
CA TYR A 165 8.51 9.28 7.80
C TYR A 165 7.68 8.17 8.47
N GLU A 166 7.54 7.01 7.82
CA GLU A 166 6.78 5.89 8.40
C GLU A 166 7.42 5.36 9.68
N LEU A 167 8.76 5.32 9.77
CA LEU A 167 9.48 4.91 10.97
C LEU A 167 9.30 5.94 12.11
N ASN A 168 9.30 7.24 11.81
CA ASN A 168 9.03 8.33 12.77
C ASN A 168 7.65 8.21 13.43
N LYS A 169 6.65 7.65 12.73
CA LYS A 169 5.31 7.39 13.29
C LYS A 169 5.28 6.23 14.30
N GLY A 170 6.43 5.72 14.74
CA GLY A 170 6.54 4.60 15.66
C GLY A 170 6.27 3.23 15.03
N LYS A 171 6.21 3.12 13.69
CA LYS A 171 6.04 1.82 13.03
C LYS A 171 7.39 1.09 13.02
N THR A 172 7.58 0.15 13.93
CA THR A 172 8.79 -0.70 14.06
C THR A 172 8.88 -1.80 12.98
N LYS A 173 8.72 -1.43 11.71
CA LYS A 173 8.88 -2.37 10.59
C LYS A 173 10.36 -2.57 10.30
N LYS A 174 10.91 -3.72 10.71
CA LYS A 174 12.33 -4.10 10.49
C LYS A 174 12.81 -3.81 9.05
N HIS A 175 12.03 -4.20 8.05
CA HIS A 175 12.37 -3.99 6.63
C HIS A 175 12.41 -2.51 6.20
N HIS A 176 11.73 -1.59 6.89
CA HIS A 176 11.93 -0.16 6.66
C HIS A 176 13.31 0.28 7.18
N LYS A 177 13.69 -0.15 8.38
CA LYS A 177 15.00 0.15 8.98
C LYS A 177 16.13 -0.40 8.11
N ASP A 178 16.02 -1.65 7.68
CA ASP A 178 17.02 -2.30 6.83
C ASP A 178 17.19 -1.55 5.49
N TYR A 179 16.08 -1.10 4.90
CA TYR A 179 16.11 -0.26 3.70
C TYR A 179 16.78 1.09 3.94
N ILE A 180 16.44 1.77 5.04
CA ILE A 180 17.01 3.08 5.37
C ILE A 180 18.53 2.97 5.54
N LEU A 181 19.00 2.00 6.33
CA LEU A 181 20.44 1.82 6.59
C LEU A 181 21.23 1.50 5.31
N SER A 182 20.65 0.74 4.38
CA SER A 182 21.31 0.39 3.11
C SER A 182 21.38 1.55 2.11
N HIS A 183 20.48 2.54 2.21
CA HIS A 183 20.36 3.64 1.24
C HIS A 183 20.61 5.02 1.86
N ILE A 184 21.02 5.10 3.13
CA ILE A 184 21.15 6.38 3.87
C ILE A 184 22.10 7.37 3.18
N LYS A 185 23.09 6.87 2.44
CA LYS A 185 24.03 7.69 1.65
C LYS A 185 23.35 8.52 0.55
N ASN A 186 22.16 8.11 0.12
CA ASN A 186 21.37 8.77 -0.93
C ASN A 186 20.30 9.71 -0.34
N LEU A 187 20.33 9.97 0.96
CA LEU A 187 19.42 10.90 1.63
C LEU A 187 19.71 12.34 1.23
N ASP A 188 18.71 13.03 0.70
CA ASP A 188 18.76 14.47 0.45
C ASP A 188 17.96 15.23 1.52
N LEU A 189 18.68 15.77 2.51
CA LEU A 189 18.10 16.56 3.59
C LEU A 189 17.40 17.85 3.10
N LYS A 190 17.72 18.35 1.90
CA LYS A 190 17.06 19.55 1.34
C LYS A 190 15.60 19.28 0.98
N LEU A 191 15.25 18.01 0.72
CA LEU A 191 13.86 17.59 0.47
C LEU A 191 13.01 17.56 1.73
N ILE A 192 13.63 17.63 2.91
CA ILE A 192 12.95 17.57 4.21
C ILE A 192 12.82 18.98 4.77
N LYS A 193 11.57 19.45 4.88
CA LYS A 193 11.27 20.75 5.50
C LYS A 193 10.99 20.68 6.99
N SER A 194 10.46 19.55 7.47
CA SER A 194 10.14 19.36 8.89
C SER A 194 11.40 19.27 9.75
N ASN A 195 11.51 20.14 10.75
CA ASN A 195 12.56 20.05 11.77
C ASN A 195 12.43 18.76 12.59
N GLU A 196 11.20 18.35 12.91
CA GLU A 196 10.94 17.09 13.61
C GLU A 196 11.56 15.90 12.87
N LEU A 197 11.35 15.81 11.55
CA LEU A 197 11.89 14.71 10.77
C LEU A 197 13.42 14.77 10.66
N LYS A 198 13.99 15.99 10.60
CA LYS A 198 15.45 16.18 10.64
C LYS A 198 16.05 15.72 11.96
N GLU A 199 15.43 16.04 13.09
CA GLU A 199 15.90 15.59 14.41
C GLU A 199 15.78 14.07 14.54
N PHE A 200 14.70 13.47 14.02
CA PHE A 200 14.57 12.01 13.99
C PHE A 200 15.70 11.34 13.19
N ILE A 201 16.06 11.91 12.03
CA ILE A 201 17.14 11.36 11.18
C ILE A 201 18.49 11.35 11.90
N LYS A 202 18.79 12.34 12.75
CA LYS A 202 20.03 12.36 13.53
C LYS A 202 20.16 11.21 14.52
N GLN A 203 19.05 10.52 14.82
CA GLN A 203 19.01 9.38 15.75
C GLN A 203 19.13 8.02 15.06
N ILE A 204 19.07 7.99 13.71
CA ILE A 204 19.18 6.77 12.89
C ILE A 204 20.65 6.46 12.63
#